data_AF-A0A8T5TBX4-F1
#
_entry.id   AF-A0A8T5TBX4-F1
#
_cell.length_a   1.000
_cell.length_b   1.000
_cell.length_c   1.000
_cell.angle_alpha   90.00
_cell.angle_beta   90.00
_cell.angle_gamma   90.00
#
_symmetry.space_group_name_H-M   'P 1'
#
loop_
_entity.id
_entity.type
_entity.pdbx_description
1 polymer ?
#
loop_
_entity_poly.entity_id
_entity_poly.type
_entity_poly.pdbx_seq_one_letter_code
_entity_poly.pdbx_strand_id
1 'polypeptide(L)'
;MTDKGILKKIFLNFFTVAFIIMNYFYISEGFGSISSYYINNSGYVIQFSISLLLFVFLAILAGPYIGFVSGFIGELLFQVAIYKVIYFDWCLIVALLGLFCGIYKYKPLKFHEGMKVYYTFLIFVITSFIMMILIVLFHFLFYPGSLEIEMIFINYGFMFFTQALISMILPIPIMLIVYDKIFSTRERHIYNQLLTHHPISASDHTFFFQFGRTKFYFCSRCSGVIIGALISMFSIHVIELISGAHLNPEIAVILCIILPIIGMIDWGTQKLKYRKSTTESRLVTGFMIGIALNLLNFTREYYFFMLIIITIYFGALFLLIFFGYKREMKKLSDNMDRLSDNDEIVP
;
A
#
# COMPACT_ATOMS: atom_id res chain seq x y z
N MET A 1 -27.15 -7.32 1.18
CA MET A 1 -25.84 -6.63 1.35
C MET A 1 -25.08 -6.80 0.05
N THR A 2 -24.89 -5.72 -0.69
CA THR A 2 -24.51 -5.75 -2.12
C THR A 2 -23.01 -5.97 -2.33
N ASP A 3 -22.65 -6.66 -3.42
CA ASP A 3 -21.27 -6.99 -3.85
C ASP A 3 -20.27 -5.83 -3.85
N LYS A 4 -20.74 -4.57 -3.85
CA LYS A 4 -19.91 -3.36 -3.82
C LYS A 4 -18.99 -3.28 -2.59
N GLY A 5 -19.36 -3.92 -1.47
CA GLY A 5 -18.49 -3.98 -0.30
C GLY A 5 -17.26 -4.87 -0.48
N ILE A 6 -17.34 -5.89 -1.33
CA ILE A 6 -16.31 -6.92 -1.47
C ILE A 6 -15.11 -6.37 -2.26
N LEU A 7 -15.36 -5.77 -3.43
CA LEU A 7 -14.28 -5.23 -4.27
C LEU A 7 -13.45 -4.17 -3.54
N LYS A 8 -14.12 -3.27 -2.80
CA LYS A 8 -13.45 -2.26 -1.96
C LYS A 8 -12.55 -2.91 -0.90
N LYS A 9 -13.04 -3.96 -0.23
CA LYS A 9 -12.27 -4.68 0.79
C LYS A 9 -11.06 -5.39 0.20
N ILE A 10 -11.22 -6.04 -0.96
CA ILE A 10 -10.14 -6.69 -1.70
C ILE A 10 -9.08 -5.66 -2.09
N PHE A 11 -9.49 -4.55 -2.71
CA PHE A 11 -8.60 -3.49 -3.12
C PHE A 11 -7.80 -2.92 -1.94
N LEU A 12 -8.47 -2.60 -0.83
CA LEU A 12 -7.81 -2.05 0.36
C LEU A 12 -6.81 -3.04 0.97
N ASN A 13 -7.15 -4.32 1.02
CA ASN A 13 -6.22 -5.35 1.49
C ASN A 13 -5.01 -5.46 0.56
N PHE A 14 -5.21 -5.51 -0.76
CA PHE A 14 -4.12 -5.56 -1.73
C PHE A 14 -3.20 -4.34 -1.62
N PHE A 15 -3.79 -3.15 -1.53
CA PHE A 15 -3.05 -1.92 -1.32
C PHE A 15 -2.24 -1.93 -0.01
N THR A 16 -2.83 -2.45 1.07
CA THR A 16 -2.14 -2.55 2.37
C THR A 16 -0.97 -3.53 2.29
N VAL A 17 -1.14 -4.67 1.61
CA VAL A 17 -0.05 -5.63 1.35
C VAL A 17 1.07 -4.99 0.54
N ALA A 18 0.74 -4.35 -0.58
CA ALA A 18 1.72 -3.66 -1.42
C ALA A 18 2.48 -2.57 -0.64
N PHE A 19 1.76 -1.77 0.16
CA PHE A 19 2.37 -0.74 1.01
C PHE A 19 3.37 -1.33 2.02
N ILE A 20 3.01 -2.41 2.71
CA ILE A 20 3.92 -3.06 3.68
C ILE A 20 5.13 -3.65 2.97
N ILE A 21 4.94 -4.31 1.83
CA ILE A 21 6.04 -4.87 1.01
C ILE A 21 7.01 -3.77 0.57
N MET A 22 6.50 -2.66 0.05
CA MET A 22 7.34 -1.52 -0.37
C MET A 22 8.14 -0.93 0.78
N ASN A 23 7.50 -0.70 1.93
CA ASN A 23 8.19 -0.18 3.12
C ASN A 23 9.25 -1.17 3.62
N TYR A 24 8.90 -2.45 3.67
CA TYR A 24 9.83 -3.51 4.07
C TYR A 24 11.05 -3.54 3.17
N PHE A 25 10.84 -3.55 1.85
CA PHE A 25 11.90 -3.63 0.85
C PHE A 25 12.88 -2.45 0.95
N TYR A 26 12.38 -1.21 0.89
CA TYR A 26 13.26 -0.03 0.90
C TYR A 26 13.96 0.20 2.24
N ILE A 27 13.35 -0.16 3.37
CA ILE A 27 14.03 -0.08 4.67
C ILE A 27 15.08 -1.19 4.78
N SER A 28 14.79 -2.37 4.25
CA SER A 28 15.76 -3.47 4.22
C SER A 28 16.95 -3.15 3.34
N GLU A 29 16.78 -2.38 2.27
CA GLU A 29 17.89 -1.91 1.43
C GLU A 29 18.86 -1.00 2.22
N GLY A 30 18.33 -0.08 3.04
CA GLY A 30 19.15 0.84 3.83
C GLY A 30 19.71 0.26 5.14
N PHE A 31 18.96 -0.62 5.80
CA PHE A 31 19.27 -1.09 7.17
C PHE A 31 19.50 -2.60 7.29
N GLY A 32 19.38 -3.34 6.19
CA GLY A 32 19.34 -4.80 6.18
C GLY A 32 17.93 -5.35 6.41
N SER A 33 17.59 -6.45 5.75
CA SER A 33 16.36 -7.20 6.03
C SER A 33 16.44 -7.92 7.37
N ILE A 34 15.31 -8.49 7.82
CA ILE A 34 15.29 -9.29 9.05
C ILE A 34 16.25 -10.48 8.94
N SER A 35 16.38 -11.10 7.77
CA SER A 35 17.27 -12.24 7.54
C SER A 35 18.74 -11.87 7.39
N SER A 36 19.06 -10.62 7.00
CA SER A 36 20.44 -10.19 6.73
C SER A 36 21.41 -10.48 7.86
N TYR A 37 20.93 -10.34 9.10
CA TYR A 37 21.75 -10.54 10.29
C TYR A 37 22.12 -11.99 10.57
N TYR A 38 21.40 -12.94 9.98
CA TYR A 38 21.57 -14.37 10.21
C TYR A 38 22.23 -15.07 9.03
N ILE A 39 22.00 -14.55 7.82
CA ILE A 39 22.60 -15.10 6.60
C ILE A 39 24.06 -14.67 6.47
N ASN A 40 24.36 -13.39 6.74
CA ASN A 40 25.68 -12.82 6.44
C ASN A 40 26.66 -12.83 7.63
N ASN A 41 26.19 -13.05 8.86
CA ASN A 41 27.04 -13.01 10.05
C ASN A 41 27.08 -14.38 10.73
N SER A 42 28.29 -14.91 10.92
CA SER A 42 28.53 -16.15 11.64
C SER A 42 28.75 -15.96 13.15
N GLY A 43 28.21 -14.88 13.75
CA GLY A 43 28.52 -14.52 15.13
C GLY A 43 27.38 -13.78 15.84
N TYR A 44 27.44 -13.81 17.17
CA TYR A 44 26.44 -13.20 18.03
C TYR A 44 26.60 -11.67 18.08
N VAL A 45 25.90 -10.97 17.18
CA VAL A 45 25.92 -9.50 17.11
C VAL A 45 24.51 -8.95 17.34
N ILE A 46 24.31 -8.31 18.50
CA ILE A 46 23.05 -7.64 18.82
C ILE A 46 23.03 -6.28 18.15
N GLN A 47 22.01 -6.02 17.34
CA GLN A 47 21.75 -4.70 16.78
C GLN A 47 20.26 -4.39 16.68
N PHE A 48 19.92 -3.12 16.81
CA PHE A 48 18.56 -2.64 16.66
C PHE A 48 18.13 -2.74 15.20
N SER A 49 17.13 -3.58 14.90
CA SER A 49 16.62 -3.79 13.55
C SER A 49 15.42 -2.88 13.28
N ILE A 50 15.64 -1.86 12.44
CA ILE A 50 14.58 -0.95 11.99
C ILE A 50 13.56 -1.70 11.12
N SER A 51 14.03 -2.62 10.27
CA SER A 51 13.17 -3.48 9.44
C SER A 51 12.23 -4.33 10.30
N LEU A 52 12.74 -4.95 11.37
CA LEU A 52 11.95 -5.72 12.32
C LEU A 52 10.91 -4.85 13.04
N LEU A 53 11.34 -3.68 13.55
CA LEU A 53 10.46 -2.74 14.23
C LEU A 53 9.28 -2.33 13.34
N LEU A 54 9.57 -1.83 12.14
CA LEU A 54 8.53 -1.27 11.27
C LEU A 54 7.62 -2.38 10.74
N PHE A 55 8.19 -3.51 10.30
CA PHE A 55 7.39 -4.62 9.78
C PHE A 55 6.38 -5.11 10.82
N VAL A 56 6.83 -5.35 12.06
CA VAL A 56 5.96 -5.83 13.12
C VAL A 56 4.89 -4.78 13.48
N PHE A 57 5.29 -3.51 13.58
CA PHE A 57 4.34 -2.42 13.83
C PHE A 57 3.22 -2.39 12.78
N LEU A 58 3.58 -2.44 11.48
CA LEU A 58 2.61 -2.46 10.39
C LEU A 58 1.76 -3.74 10.37
N ALA A 59 2.34 -4.90 10.68
CA ALA A 59 1.62 -6.17 10.76
C ALA A 59 0.53 -6.16 11.85
N ILE A 60 0.79 -5.55 13.00
CA ILE A 60 -0.20 -5.39 14.08
C ILE A 60 -1.36 -4.48 13.65
N LEU A 61 -1.07 -3.41 12.90
CA LEU A 61 -2.11 -2.52 12.38
C LEU A 61 -2.97 -3.21 11.33
N ALA A 62 -2.35 -3.98 10.42
CA ALA A 62 -3.03 -4.62 9.31
C ALA A 62 -3.78 -5.91 9.71
N GLY A 63 -3.20 -6.69 10.63
CA GLY A 63 -3.71 -7.98 11.09
C GLY A 63 -2.92 -9.19 10.53
N PRO A 64 -3.27 -10.42 10.96
CA PRO A 64 -2.40 -11.59 10.85
C PRO A 64 -2.17 -12.03 9.39
N TYR A 65 -3.24 -12.13 8.59
CA TYR A 65 -3.12 -12.60 7.21
C TYR A 65 -2.38 -11.62 6.30
N ILE A 66 -2.60 -10.31 6.49
CA ILE A 66 -1.88 -9.29 5.73
C ILE A 66 -0.41 -9.28 6.14
N GLY A 67 -0.12 -9.37 7.46
CA GLY A 67 1.24 -9.50 7.97
C GLY A 67 1.96 -10.72 7.41
N PHE A 68 1.30 -11.88 7.37
CA PHE A 68 1.86 -13.11 6.81
C PHE A 68 2.22 -12.96 5.33
N VAL A 69 1.26 -12.55 4.49
CA VAL A 69 1.48 -12.42 3.04
C VAL A 69 2.54 -11.37 2.73
N SER A 70 2.49 -10.22 3.42
CA SER A 70 3.45 -9.13 3.20
C SER A 70 4.86 -9.52 3.66
N GLY A 71 4.98 -10.25 4.76
CA GLY A 71 6.26 -10.76 5.26
C GLY A 71 6.89 -11.75 4.29
N PHE A 72 6.11 -12.72 3.82
CA PHE A 72 6.60 -13.71 2.85
C PHE A 72 7.06 -13.06 1.54
N ILE A 73 6.19 -12.26 0.90
CA ILE A 73 6.49 -11.66 -0.41
C ILE A 73 7.57 -10.59 -0.28
N GLY A 74 7.53 -9.78 0.79
CA GLY A 74 8.53 -8.74 1.03
C GLY A 74 9.93 -9.31 1.19
N GLU A 75 10.08 -10.36 2.00
CA GLU A 75 11.35 -11.05 2.19
C GLU A 75 11.80 -11.74 0.90
N LEU A 76 10.92 -12.47 0.21
CA LEU A 76 11.24 -13.13 -1.05
C LEU A 76 11.75 -12.13 -2.10
N LEU A 77 11.03 -11.01 -2.29
CA LEU A 77 11.45 -9.99 -3.25
C LEU A 77 12.80 -9.39 -2.88
N PHE A 78 13.04 -9.13 -1.59
CA PHE A 78 14.33 -8.61 -1.13
C PHE A 78 15.47 -9.60 -1.42
N GLN A 79 15.30 -10.89 -1.10
CA GLN A 79 16.32 -11.91 -1.34
C GLN A 79 16.62 -12.09 -2.83
N VAL A 80 15.59 -12.15 -3.69
CA VAL A 80 15.78 -12.28 -5.14
C VAL A 80 16.45 -11.04 -5.72
N ALA A 81 16.08 -9.85 -5.25
CA ALA A 81 16.65 -8.59 -5.74
C ALA A 81 18.11 -8.40 -5.27
N ILE A 82 18.39 -8.62 -3.98
CA ILE A 82 19.66 -8.23 -3.34
C ILE A 82 20.61 -9.41 -3.14
N TYR A 83 20.16 -10.53 -2.57
CA TYR A 83 21.05 -11.66 -2.29
C TYR A 83 21.34 -12.54 -3.50
N LYS A 84 20.45 -12.54 -4.50
CA LYS A 84 20.49 -13.46 -5.66
C LYS A 84 20.40 -14.94 -5.27
N VAL A 85 20.07 -15.24 -4.02
CA VAL A 85 19.89 -16.59 -3.45
C VAL A 85 18.63 -16.56 -2.58
N ILE A 86 17.80 -17.59 -2.71
CA ILE A 86 16.55 -17.71 -1.96
C ILE A 86 16.76 -18.62 -0.75
N TYR A 87 16.65 -18.04 0.43
CA TYR A 87 16.59 -18.70 1.74
C TYR A 87 15.11 -18.82 2.13
N PHE A 88 14.48 -19.90 1.68
CA PHE A 88 13.04 -20.12 1.83
C PHE A 88 12.59 -20.21 3.29
N ASP A 89 13.43 -20.76 4.16
CA ASP A 89 13.23 -20.79 5.61
C ASP A 89 13.03 -19.39 6.19
N TRP A 90 13.85 -18.42 5.77
CA TRP A 90 13.72 -17.03 6.20
C TRP A 90 12.47 -16.35 5.67
N CYS A 91 12.04 -16.66 4.43
CA CYS A 91 10.77 -16.18 3.91
C CYS A 91 9.59 -16.65 4.79
N LEU A 92 9.62 -17.91 5.23
CA LEU A 92 8.61 -18.46 6.16
C LEU A 92 8.72 -17.88 7.57
N ILE A 93 9.92 -17.69 8.10
CA ILE A 93 10.15 -17.07 9.42
C ILE A 93 9.52 -15.67 9.46
N VAL A 94 9.81 -14.82 8.45
CA VAL A 94 9.25 -13.46 8.39
C VAL A 94 7.73 -13.47 8.20
N ALA A 95 7.21 -14.42 7.41
CA ALA A 95 5.77 -14.61 7.27
C ALA A 95 5.09 -14.99 8.59
N LEU A 96 5.63 -15.97 9.32
CA LEU A 96 5.09 -16.43 10.60
C LEU A 96 5.21 -15.36 11.68
N LEU A 97 6.28 -14.58 11.68
CA LEU A 97 6.41 -13.40 12.54
C LEU A 97 5.26 -12.41 12.29
N GLY A 98 5.00 -12.07 11.02
CA GLY A 98 3.89 -11.19 10.63
C GLY A 98 2.52 -11.75 11.04
N LEU A 99 2.34 -13.07 10.92
CA LEU A 99 1.13 -13.77 11.37
C LEU A 99 0.94 -13.61 12.88
N PHE A 100 1.91 -14.05 13.68
CA PHE A 100 1.81 -14.10 15.14
C PHE A 100 1.66 -12.71 15.76
N CYS A 101 2.47 -11.74 15.33
CA CYS A 101 2.33 -10.36 15.79
C CYS A 101 0.98 -9.75 15.37
N GLY A 102 0.48 -10.10 14.19
CA GLY A 102 -0.80 -9.63 13.68
C GLY A 102 -2.03 -10.23 14.40
N ILE A 103 -1.91 -11.36 15.11
CA ILE A 103 -3.02 -11.97 15.88
C ILE A 103 -3.59 -10.96 16.87
N TYR A 104 -2.72 -10.19 17.54
CA TYR A 104 -3.14 -9.16 18.49
C TYR A 104 -3.51 -7.83 17.83
N LYS A 105 -4.18 -7.90 16.66
CA LYS A 105 -4.54 -6.77 15.82
C LYS A 105 -4.97 -5.55 16.63
N TYR A 106 -4.41 -4.40 16.26
CA TYR A 106 -4.76 -3.12 16.86
C TYR A 106 -6.27 -2.84 16.72
N LYS A 107 -6.87 -2.32 17.81
CA LYS A 107 -8.22 -1.79 17.81
C LYS A 107 -8.18 -0.39 18.43
N PRO A 108 -8.97 0.58 17.95
CA PRO A 108 -8.98 1.93 18.51
C PRO A 108 -9.38 1.92 19.99
N LEU A 109 -8.76 2.81 20.79
CA LEU A 109 -8.95 2.94 22.25
C LEU A 109 -8.41 1.78 23.09
N LYS A 110 -7.88 0.72 22.46
CA LYS A 110 -7.39 -0.48 23.15
C LYS A 110 -6.28 -0.17 24.16
N PHE A 111 -5.49 0.87 23.93
CA PHE A 111 -4.29 1.17 24.71
C PHE A 111 -4.48 2.27 25.76
N HIS A 112 -5.72 2.70 26.01
CA HIS A 112 -6.03 3.57 27.15
C HIS A 112 -5.96 2.82 28.49
N GLU A 113 -6.17 1.50 28.47
CA GLU A 113 -6.01 0.63 29.62
C GLU A 113 -4.59 0.07 29.68
N GLY A 114 -3.84 0.40 30.75
CA GLY A 114 -2.46 -0.09 30.93
C GLY A 114 -2.33 -1.62 30.85
N MET A 115 -3.37 -2.36 31.29
CA MET A 115 -3.39 -3.83 31.20
C MET A 115 -3.30 -4.35 29.75
N LYS A 116 -3.86 -3.65 28.76
CA LYS A 116 -3.78 -4.07 27.35
C LYS A 116 -2.40 -3.83 26.75
N VAL A 117 -1.67 -2.82 27.23
CA VAL A 117 -0.25 -2.60 26.91
C VAL A 117 0.55 -3.80 27.43
N TYR A 118 0.33 -4.19 28.69
CA TYR A 118 1.00 -5.34 29.30
C TYR A 118 0.75 -6.64 28.53
N TYR A 119 -0.49 -6.92 28.12
CA TYR A 119 -0.79 -8.11 27.30
C TYR A 119 -0.09 -8.07 25.93
N THR A 120 0.04 -6.89 25.33
CA THR A 120 0.76 -6.74 24.06
C THR A 120 2.24 -7.07 24.23
N PHE A 121 2.84 -6.54 25.31
CA PHE A 121 4.22 -6.87 25.69
C PHE A 121 4.39 -8.39 25.90
N LEU A 122 3.51 -9.01 26.69
CA LEU A 122 3.56 -10.45 26.96
C LEU A 122 3.42 -11.29 25.68
N ILE A 123 2.54 -10.90 24.75
CA ILE A 123 2.39 -11.56 23.46
C ILE A 123 3.67 -11.46 22.62
N PHE A 124 4.38 -10.33 22.63
CA PHE A 124 5.66 -10.22 21.93
C PHE A 124 6.76 -11.05 22.55
N VAL A 125 6.80 -11.19 23.88
CA VAL A 125 7.71 -12.11 24.56
C VAL A 125 7.41 -13.56 24.15
N ILE A 126 6.15 -13.98 24.18
CA ILE A 126 5.77 -15.33 23.74
C ILE A 126 6.10 -15.54 22.25
N THR A 127 5.80 -14.55 21.41
CA THR A 127 6.10 -14.62 19.98
C THR A 127 7.60 -14.72 19.72
N SER A 128 8.44 -13.97 20.44
CA SER A 128 9.89 -14.07 20.26
C SER A 128 10.46 -15.43 20.67
N PHE A 129 9.93 -16.05 21.74
CA PHE A 129 10.28 -17.43 22.09
C PHE A 129 9.85 -18.44 21.03
N ILE A 130 8.63 -18.31 20.48
CA ILE A 130 8.15 -19.18 19.40
C ILE A 130 9.06 -19.02 18.17
N MET A 131 9.37 -17.79 17.78
CA MET A 131 10.23 -17.53 16.62
C MET A 131 11.66 -18.04 16.83
N MET A 132 12.23 -17.88 18.03
CA MET A 132 13.52 -18.48 18.40
C MET A 132 13.52 -19.99 18.15
N ILE A 133 12.51 -20.71 18.65
CA ILE A 133 12.40 -22.16 18.46
C ILE A 133 12.25 -22.51 16.99
N LEU A 134 11.42 -21.77 16.24
CA LEU A 134 11.21 -22.00 14.82
C LEU A 134 12.48 -21.78 14.00
N ILE A 135 13.27 -20.75 14.32
CA ILE A 135 14.55 -20.48 13.66
C ILE A 135 15.51 -21.66 13.87
N VAL A 136 15.65 -22.14 15.11
CA VAL A 136 16.50 -23.30 15.43
C VAL A 136 16.01 -24.56 14.69
N LEU A 137 14.69 -24.81 14.68
CA LEU A 137 14.10 -25.97 14.03
C LEU A 137 14.25 -25.92 12.50
N PHE A 138 14.02 -24.76 11.87
CA PHE A 138 14.22 -24.59 10.44
C PHE A 138 15.69 -24.73 10.06
N HIS A 139 16.61 -24.19 10.86
CA HIS A 139 18.03 -24.37 10.59
C HIS A 139 18.42 -25.86 10.61
N PHE A 140 17.94 -26.61 11.59
CA PHE A 140 18.16 -28.06 11.67
C PHE A 140 17.55 -28.83 10.48
N LEU A 141 16.36 -28.43 10.03
CA LEU A 141 15.64 -29.08 8.94
C LEU A 141 16.27 -28.82 7.57
N PHE A 142 16.66 -27.58 7.29
CA PHE A 142 17.14 -27.15 5.98
C PHE A 142 18.67 -27.24 5.82
N TYR A 143 19.43 -27.24 6.92
CA TYR A 143 20.90 -27.29 6.89
C TYR A 143 21.44 -28.37 7.84
N PRO A 144 21.09 -29.65 7.64
CA PRO A 144 21.54 -30.72 8.53
C PRO A 144 23.07 -30.84 8.53
N GLY A 145 23.67 -30.84 9.72
CA GLY A 145 25.11 -31.07 9.91
C GLY A 145 26.02 -29.86 9.62
N SER A 146 25.47 -28.67 9.41
CA SER A 146 26.27 -27.45 9.16
C SER A 146 27.00 -26.94 10.41
N LEU A 147 26.35 -27.01 11.58
CA LEU A 147 26.81 -26.43 12.85
C LEU A 147 26.38 -27.29 14.03
N GLU A 148 27.10 -27.16 15.15
CA GLU A 148 26.70 -27.76 16.43
C GLU A 148 25.40 -27.12 16.95
N ILE A 149 24.58 -27.92 17.64
CA ILE A 149 23.26 -27.49 18.15
C ILE A 149 23.38 -26.26 19.06
N GLU A 150 24.42 -26.22 19.89
CA GLU A 150 24.70 -25.08 20.78
C GLU A 150 24.93 -23.79 19.98
N MET A 151 25.73 -23.86 18.91
CA MET A 151 25.97 -22.72 18.03
C MET A 151 24.69 -22.24 17.33
N ILE A 152 23.84 -23.16 16.86
CA ILE A 152 22.55 -22.80 16.25
C ILE A 152 21.65 -22.10 17.27
N PHE A 153 21.55 -22.67 18.47
CA PHE A 153 20.72 -22.13 19.53
C PHE A 153 21.18 -20.72 19.95
N ILE A 154 22.48 -20.51 20.15
CA ILE A 154 23.03 -19.23 20.58
C ILE A 154 23.02 -18.20 19.44
N ASN A 155 23.64 -18.52 18.31
CA ASN A 155 23.90 -17.55 17.24
C ASN A 155 22.66 -17.22 16.40
N TYR A 156 21.66 -18.09 16.36
CA TYR A 156 20.43 -17.83 15.59
C TYR A 156 19.24 -17.62 16.53
N GLY A 157 18.95 -18.59 17.37
CA GLY A 157 17.78 -18.55 18.25
C GLY A 157 17.85 -17.41 19.27
N PHE A 158 18.84 -17.46 20.17
CA PHE A 158 18.97 -16.50 21.26
C PHE A 158 19.33 -15.10 20.75
N MET A 159 20.11 -15.02 19.66
CA MET A 159 20.37 -13.76 18.98
C MET A 159 19.07 -13.10 18.50
N PHE A 160 18.15 -13.87 17.88
CA PHE A 160 16.85 -13.33 17.51
C PHE A 160 16.03 -12.87 18.69
N PHE A 161 16.01 -13.64 19.78
CA PHE A 161 15.29 -13.24 20.99
C PHE A 161 15.79 -11.90 21.54
N THR A 162 17.11 -11.71 21.65
CA THR A 162 17.68 -10.44 22.15
C THR A 162 17.48 -9.28 21.19
N GLN A 163 17.57 -9.52 19.88
CA GLN A 163 17.24 -8.52 18.87
C GLN A 163 15.76 -8.12 18.91
N ALA A 164 14.86 -9.08 19.10
CA ALA A 164 13.43 -8.83 19.26
C ALA A 164 13.14 -8.04 20.54
N LEU A 165 13.88 -8.27 21.63
CA LEU A 165 13.74 -7.50 22.87
C LEU A 165 13.93 -5.99 22.63
N ILE A 166 15.01 -5.62 21.95
CA ILE A 166 15.36 -4.22 21.71
C ILE A 166 14.57 -3.59 20.56
N SER A 167 14.20 -4.37 19.53
CA SER A 167 13.60 -3.82 18.30
C SER A 167 12.08 -3.92 18.27
N MET A 168 11.48 -4.84 19.02
CA MET A 168 10.05 -5.17 18.94
C MET A 168 9.36 -5.09 20.29
N ILE A 169 9.84 -5.85 21.28
CA ILE A 169 9.14 -6.06 22.56
C ILE A 169 8.99 -4.74 23.33
N LEU A 170 10.04 -3.93 23.41
CA LEU A 170 10.02 -2.64 24.11
C LEU A 170 9.43 -1.49 23.28
N PRO A 171 9.85 -1.26 22.01
CA PRO A 171 9.45 -0.03 21.31
C PRO A 171 8.01 -0.07 20.78
N ILE A 172 7.50 -1.24 20.38
CA ILE A 172 6.19 -1.32 19.71
C ILE A 172 5.02 -0.99 20.64
N PRO A 173 4.94 -1.48 21.88
CA PRO A 173 3.90 -1.04 22.82
C PRO A 173 3.89 0.48 23.00
N ILE A 174 5.06 1.12 23.07
CA ILE A 174 5.20 2.58 23.17
C ILE A 174 4.64 3.25 21.91
N MET A 175 5.04 2.78 20.73
CA MET A 175 4.52 3.31 19.46
C MET A 175 3.00 3.14 19.33
N LEU A 176 2.43 2.02 19.80
CA LEU A 176 0.98 1.79 19.78
C LEU A 176 0.23 2.72 20.74
N ILE A 177 0.79 3.03 21.91
CA ILE A 177 0.22 4.05 22.83
C ILE A 177 0.22 5.42 22.16
N VAL A 178 1.35 5.82 21.56
CA VAL A 178 1.47 7.11 20.85
C VAL A 178 0.48 7.16 19.69
N TYR A 179 0.40 6.10 18.89
CA TYR A 179 -0.54 5.98 17.78
C TYR A 179 -2.01 6.06 18.24
N ASP A 180 -2.38 5.33 19.29
CA ASP A 180 -3.75 5.35 19.84
C ASP A 180 -4.11 6.74 20.38
N LYS A 181 -3.18 7.40 21.08
CA LYS A 181 -3.37 8.75 21.60
C LYS A 181 -3.58 9.78 20.48
N ILE A 182 -2.80 9.70 19.40
CA ILE A 182 -2.90 10.64 18.28
C ILE A 182 -4.20 10.42 17.50
N PHE A 183 -4.53 9.17 17.16
CA PHE A 183 -5.55 8.87 16.16
C PHE A 183 -6.90 8.35 16.71
N SER A 184 -6.96 7.93 17.97
CA SER A 184 -8.15 7.30 18.54
C SER A 184 -8.83 8.06 19.67
N THR A 185 -8.18 9.07 20.27
CA THR A 185 -8.79 9.84 21.38
C THR A 185 -10.15 10.43 21.03
N ARG A 186 -10.36 10.88 19.79
CA ARG A 186 -11.64 11.40 19.29
C ARG A 186 -11.90 10.89 17.89
N GLU A 187 -13.16 10.65 17.56
CA GLU A 187 -13.55 10.45 16.17
C GLU A 187 -13.41 11.78 15.42
N ARG A 188 -12.62 11.75 14.34
CA ARG A 188 -12.32 12.93 13.54
C ARG A 188 -12.53 12.59 12.08
N HIS A 189 -13.17 13.50 11.36
CA HIS A 189 -13.32 13.44 9.91
C HIS A 189 -12.48 14.56 9.32
N ILE A 190 -11.30 14.21 8.81
CA ILE A 190 -10.38 15.16 8.21
C ILE A 190 -10.71 15.22 6.72
N TYR A 191 -11.54 16.20 6.37
CA TYR A 191 -11.89 16.54 5.00
C TYR A 191 -11.14 17.81 4.61
N ASN A 192 -10.01 17.67 3.94
CA ASN A 192 -9.20 18.80 3.49
C ASN A 192 -9.35 18.95 1.98
N GLN A 193 -9.75 20.14 1.51
CA GLN A 193 -9.92 20.42 0.09
C GLN A 193 -8.61 20.24 -0.72
N LEU A 194 -7.44 20.37 -0.09
CA LEU A 194 -6.16 20.02 -0.71
C LEU A 194 -6.05 18.53 -1.04
N LEU A 195 -6.59 17.66 -0.19
CA LEU A 195 -6.56 16.19 -0.37
C LEU A 195 -7.72 15.68 -1.21
N THR A 196 -8.89 16.32 -1.09
CA THR A 196 -10.11 15.85 -1.74
C THR A 196 -10.41 16.56 -3.04
N HIS A 197 -9.80 17.73 -3.32
CA HIS A 197 -10.00 18.66 -4.44
C HIS A 197 -11.47 18.88 -4.87
N HIS A 198 -12.39 18.59 -3.95
CA HIS A 198 -13.82 18.55 -4.16
C HIS A 198 -14.51 19.18 -2.97
N PRO A 199 -15.63 19.88 -3.17
CA PRO A 199 -16.47 20.31 -2.07
C PRO A 199 -17.11 19.10 -1.37
N ILE A 200 -17.52 19.28 -0.11
CA ILE A 200 -18.18 18.24 0.68
C ILE A 200 -19.44 17.70 -0.02
N SER A 201 -20.13 18.54 -0.81
CA SER A 201 -21.28 18.16 -1.64
C SER A 201 -20.98 17.10 -2.70
N ALA A 202 -19.70 16.93 -3.08
CA ALA A 202 -19.21 15.92 -4.02
C ALA A 202 -18.43 14.79 -3.31
N SER A 203 -18.80 14.47 -2.07
CA SER A 203 -18.17 13.41 -1.27
C SER A 203 -18.26 12.01 -1.88
N ASP A 204 -19.17 11.77 -2.82
CA ASP A 204 -19.26 10.53 -3.61
C ASP A 204 -18.03 10.29 -4.50
N HIS A 205 -17.20 11.32 -4.72
CA HIS A 205 -15.93 11.24 -5.43
C HIS A 205 -14.75 10.86 -4.52
N THR A 206 -14.98 10.73 -3.22
CA THR A 206 -13.94 10.48 -2.22
C THR A 206 -14.03 9.08 -1.65
N PHE A 207 -12.91 8.62 -1.11
CA PHE A 207 -12.86 7.50 -0.19
C PHE A 207 -12.04 7.93 1.02
N PHE A 208 -12.08 7.14 2.09
CA PHE A 208 -11.31 7.43 3.29
C PHE A 208 -10.42 6.28 3.71
N PHE A 209 -9.25 6.62 4.23
CA PHE A 209 -8.44 5.74 5.05
C PHE A 209 -8.73 6.02 6.53
N GLN A 210 -8.84 4.96 7.32
CA GLN A 210 -9.11 5.05 8.74
C GLN A 210 -7.87 4.67 9.54
N PHE A 211 -7.36 5.63 10.31
CA PHE A 211 -6.30 5.42 11.29
C PHE A 211 -6.94 5.59 12.67
N GLY A 212 -7.02 4.51 13.45
CA GLY A 212 -7.73 4.57 14.73
C GLY A 212 -9.22 4.91 14.55
N ARG A 213 -9.66 6.01 15.15
CA ARG A 213 -11.01 6.59 14.96
C ARG A 213 -11.01 7.78 14.01
N THR A 214 -9.87 8.12 13.41
CA THR A 214 -9.73 9.24 12.50
C THR A 214 -9.88 8.79 11.05
N LYS A 215 -10.78 9.41 10.31
CA LYS A 215 -11.03 9.17 8.88
C LYS A 215 -10.44 10.31 8.07
N PHE A 216 -9.48 10.00 7.21
CA PHE A 216 -8.88 10.95 6.27
C PHE A 216 -9.49 10.74 4.90
N TYR A 217 -10.09 11.77 4.33
CA TYR A 217 -10.75 11.70 3.03
C TYR A 217 -9.80 12.12 1.92
N PHE A 218 -9.82 11.37 0.83
CA PHE A 218 -9.00 11.60 -0.35
C PHE A 218 -9.84 11.51 -1.62
N CYS A 219 -9.45 12.23 -2.66
CA CYS A 219 -10.02 12.00 -3.97
C CYS A 219 -9.68 10.59 -4.47
N SER A 220 -10.70 9.84 -4.89
CA SER A 220 -10.54 8.50 -5.45
C SER A 220 -9.61 8.46 -6.66
N ARG A 221 -9.76 9.40 -7.60
CA ARG A 221 -8.95 9.42 -8.83
C ARG A 221 -7.52 9.86 -8.57
N CYS A 222 -7.31 10.96 -7.85
CA CYS A 222 -5.96 11.47 -7.56
C CYS A 222 -5.17 10.48 -6.70
N SER A 223 -5.79 9.86 -5.71
CA SER A 223 -5.12 8.79 -4.97
C SER A 223 -4.81 7.61 -5.88
N GLY A 224 -5.71 7.23 -6.80
CA GLY A 224 -5.41 6.22 -7.81
C GLY A 224 -4.13 6.56 -8.58
N VAL A 225 -4.04 7.78 -9.12
CA VAL A 225 -2.86 8.26 -9.86
C VAL A 225 -1.59 8.15 -9.01
N ILE A 226 -1.60 8.65 -7.78
CA ILE A 226 -0.43 8.61 -6.89
C ILE A 226 -0.04 7.16 -6.58
N ILE A 227 -1.01 6.32 -6.21
CA ILE A 227 -0.79 4.92 -5.86
C ILE A 227 -0.26 4.13 -7.07
N GLY A 228 -0.80 4.37 -8.27
CA GLY A 228 -0.35 3.76 -9.52
C GLY A 228 1.07 4.13 -9.88
N ALA A 229 1.43 5.40 -9.75
CA ALA A 229 2.78 5.86 -9.99
C ALA A 229 3.78 5.24 -9.00
N LEU A 230 3.46 5.24 -7.70
CA LEU A 230 4.32 4.68 -6.65
C LEU A 230 4.51 3.15 -6.80
N ILE A 231 3.45 2.40 -7.06
CA ILE A 231 3.55 0.95 -7.27
C ILE A 231 4.31 0.66 -8.56
N SER A 232 4.07 1.40 -9.65
CA SER A 232 4.82 1.23 -10.90
C SER A 232 6.31 1.50 -10.71
N MET A 233 6.67 2.58 -9.99
CA MET A 233 8.06 2.92 -9.68
C MET A 233 8.74 1.79 -8.90
N PHE A 234 8.09 1.30 -7.84
CA PHE A 234 8.60 0.17 -7.07
C PHE A 234 8.73 -1.11 -7.90
N SER A 235 7.71 -1.46 -8.69
CA SER A 235 7.75 -2.67 -9.52
C SER A 235 8.86 -2.62 -10.57
N ILE A 236 9.05 -1.49 -11.24
CA ILE A 236 10.14 -1.32 -12.21
C ILE A 236 11.49 -1.44 -11.51
N HIS A 237 11.69 -0.71 -10.41
CA HIS A 237 12.94 -0.77 -9.65
C HIS A 237 13.29 -2.20 -9.21
N VAL A 238 12.33 -2.94 -8.66
CA VAL A 238 12.52 -4.35 -8.27
C VAL A 238 12.82 -5.24 -9.48
N ILE A 239 12.10 -5.07 -10.60
CA ILE A 239 12.34 -5.86 -11.82
C ILE A 239 13.75 -5.59 -12.37
N GLU A 240 14.19 -4.34 -12.40
CA GLU A 240 15.54 -3.96 -12.84
C GLU A 240 16.60 -4.58 -11.92
N LEU A 241 16.42 -4.50 -10.60
CA LEU A 241 17.33 -5.14 -9.65
C LEU A 241 17.39 -6.65 -9.87
N ILE A 242 16.25 -7.33 -10.03
CA ILE A 242 16.19 -8.79 -10.18
C ILE A 242 16.80 -9.25 -11.50
N SER A 243 16.38 -8.65 -12.61
CA SER A 243 16.74 -9.10 -13.97
C SER A 243 18.05 -8.50 -14.49
N GLY A 244 18.50 -7.38 -13.93
CA GLY A 244 19.58 -6.57 -14.49
C GLY A 244 19.21 -5.88 -15.82
N ALA A 245 17.97 -6.00 -16.28
CA ALA A 245 17.49 -5.44 -17.54
C ALA A 245 16.72 -4.14 -17.27
N HIS A 246 17.03 -3.09 -18.04
CA HIS A 246 16.28 -1.84 -18.02
C HIS A 246 14.97 -1.95 -18.78
N LEU A 247 13.98 -1.15 -18.37
CA LEU A 247 12.73 -1.07 -19.10
C LEU A 247 12.97 -0.55 -20.53
N ASN A 248 12.55 -1.34 -21.52
CA ASN A 248 12.64 -0.96 -22.93
C ASN A 248 11.77 0.29 -23.21
N PRO A 249 12.33 1.36 -23.83
CA PRO A 249 11.60 2.60 -24.12
C PRO A 249 10.38 2.42 -25.03
N GLU A 250 10.44 1.53 -26.03
CA GLU A 250 9.32 1.28 -26.94
C GLU A 250 8.10 0.70 -26.20
N ILE A 251 8.34 -0.24 -25.27
CA ILE A 251 7.28 -0.80 -24.41
C ILE A 251 6.67 0.31 -23.54
N ALA A 252 7.51 1.17 -22.95
CA ALA A 252 7.04 2.30 -22.16
C ALA A 252 6.15 3.25 -22.98
N VAL A 253 6.56 3.60 -24.21
CA VAL A 253 5.76 4.42 -25.14
C VAL A 253 4.41 3.78 -25.43
N ILE A 254 4.37 2.48 -25.77
CA ILE A 254 3.13 1.76 -26.05
C ILE A 254 2.18 1.80 -24.84
N LEU A 255 2.70 1.55 -23.63
CA LEU A 255 1.91 1.58 -22.40
C LEU A 255 1.43 3.01 -22.06
N CYS A 256 2.26 4.03 -22.27
CA CYS A 256 1.87 5.43 -22.11
C CYS A 256 0.76 5.84 -23.09
N ILE A 257 0.66 5.20 -24.25
CA ILE A 257 -0.47 5.38 -25.16
C ILE A 257 -1.68 4.60 -24.66
N ILE A 258 -1.57 3.32 -24.33
CA ILE A 258 -2.77 2.49 -24.07
C ILE A 258 -3.44 2.82 -22.73
N LEU A 259 -2.68 2.97 -21.64
CA LEU A 259 -3.23 3.06 -20.28
C LEU A 259 -4.11 4.31 -20.05
N PRO A 260 -3.75 5.52 -20.51
CA PRO A 260 -4.61 6.70 -20.32
C PRO A 260 -5.94 6.65 -21.08
N ILE A 261 -6.05 5.86 -22.16
CA ILE A 261 -7.30 5.70 -22.92
C ILE A 261 -8.42 5.20 -22.02
N ILE A 262 -8.13 4.23 -21.14
CA ILE A 262 -9.09 3.68 -20.18
C ILE A 262 -9.64 4.78 -19.28
N GLY A 263 -8.75 5.66 -18.79
CA GLY A 263 -9.12 6.81 -17.97
C GLY A 263 -9.89 7.87 -18.73
N MET A 264 -9.56 8.14 -19.99
CA MET A 264 -10.32 9.04 -20.84
C MET A 264 -11.73 8.53 -21.13
N ILE A 265 -11.89 7.24 -21.42
CA ILE A 265 -13.22 6.64 -21.64
C ILE A 265 -14.04 6.72 -20.35
N ASP A 266 -13.44 6.38 -19.21
CA ASP A 266 -14.08 6.48 -17.90
C ASP A 266 -14.58 7.90 -17.63
N TRP A 267 -13.70 8.89 -17.77
CA TRP A 267 -13.98 10.29 -17.53
C TRP A 267 -14.96 10.88 -18.55
N GLY A 268 -14.76 10.62 -19.84
CA GLY A 268 -15.59 11.13 -20.93
C GLY A 268 -17.03 10.65 -20.83
N THR A 269 -17.23 9.35 -20.57
CA THR A 269 -18.59 8.80 -20.36
C THR A 269 -19.30 9.41 -19.15
N GLN A 270 -18.55 9.73 -18.08
CA GLN A 270 -19.08 10.43 -16.92
C GLN A 270 -19.41 11.90 -17.22
N LYS A 271 -18.49 12.63 -17.87
CA LYS A 271 -18.68 14.06 -18.18
C LYS A 271 -19.84 14.28 -19.14
N LEU A 272 -20.02 13.38 -20.10
CA LEU A 272 -21.16 13.41 -21.03
C LEU A 272 -22.48 12.96 -20.38
N LYS A 273 -22.50 12.60 -19.08
CA LYS A 273 -23.68 12.12 -18.34
C LYS A 273 -24.29 10.82 -18.92
N TYR A 274 -23.48 9.97 -19.55
CA TYR A 274 -23.92 8.63 -20.00
C TYR A 274 -24.01 7.63 -18.85
N ARG A 275 -23.19 7.80 -17.82
CA ARG A 275 -23.25 7.00 -16.60
C ARG A 275 -22.81 7.79 -15.38
N LYS A 276 -23.24 7.35 -14.20
CA LYS A 276 -22.67 7.81 -12.92
C LYS A 276 -21.34 7.11 -12.68
N SER A 277 -20.39 7.87 -12.13
CA SER A 277 -19.10 7.34 -11.73
C SER A 277 -19.21 6.62 -10.38
N THR A 278 -18.43 5.55 -10.20
CA THR A 278 -18.23 4.93 -8.88
C THR A 278 -16.84 5.24 -8.35
N THR A 279 -16.66 5.13 -7.04
CA THR A 279 -15.36 5.30 -6.37
C THR A 279 -14.32 4.32 -6.91
N GLU A 280 -14.71 3.07 -7.12
CA GLU A 280 -13.84 2.00 -7.60
C GLU A 280 -13.37 2.27 -9.04
N SER A 281 -14.30 2.66 -9.92
CA SER A 281 -14.00 3.03 -11.31
C SER A 281 -12.98 4.18 -11.36
N ARG A 282 -13.19 5.24 -10.55
CA ARG A 282 -12.28 6.40 -10.46
C ARG A 282 -10.89 6.01 -9.97
N LEU A 283 -10.83 5.11 -8.99
CA LEU A 283 -9.59 4.66 -8.38
C LEU A 283 -8.77 3.81 -9.34
N VAL A 284 -9.40 2.85 -10.03
CA VAL A 284 -8.75 1.99 -11.03
C VAL A 284 -8.27 2.79 -12.23
N THR A 285 -9.11 3.69 -12.76
CA THR A 285 -8.70 4.51 -13.90
C THR A 285 -7.62 5.52 -13.54
N GLY A 286 -7.69 6.10 -12.34
CA GLY A 286 -6.61 6.89 -11.77
C GLY A 286 -5.32 6.07 -11.66
N PHE A 287 -5.39 4.85 -11.15
CA PHE A 287 -4.24 3.94 -11.02
C PHE A 287 -3.54 3.67 -12.36
N MET A 288 -4.30 3.37 -13.42
CA MET A 288 -3.74 3.19 -14.76
C MET A 288 -3.06 4.45 -15.31
N ILE A 289 -3.66 5.62 -15.09
CA ILE A 289 -3.03 6.91 -15.44
C ILE A 289 -1.74 7.10 -14.64
N GLY A 290 -1.73 6.76 -13.35
CA GLY A 290 -0.54 6.83 -12.50
C GLY A 290 0.63 5.99 -13.02
N ILE A 291 0.36 4.75 -13.42
CA ILE A 291 1.36 3.89 -14.08
C ILE A 291 1.91 4.58 -15.33
N ALA A 292 1.02 5.08 -16.21
CA ALA A 292 1.43 5.76 -17.43
C ALA A 292 2.31 7.00 -17.16
N LEU A 293 2.00 7.77 -16.11
CA LEU A 293 2.79 8.94 -15.71
C LEU A 293 4.20 8.56 -15.26
N ASN A 294 4.34 7.48 -14.49
CA ASN A 294 5.68 7.00 -14.11
C ASN A 294 6.46 6.51 -15.34
N LEU A 295 5.77 5.81 -16.27
CA LEU A 295 6.38 5.29 -17.49
C LEU A 295 6.90 6.38 -18.44
N LEU A 296 6.35 7.61 -18.39
CA LEU A 296 6.86 8.73 -19.18
C LEU A 296 8.36 8.99 -18.96
N ASN A 297 8.88 8.72 -17.76
CA ASN A 297 10.30 8.89 -17.43
C ASN A 297 11.21 8.02 -18.31
N PHE A 298 10.70 6.91 -18.85
CA PHE A 298 11.44 5.96 -19.69
C PHE A 298 11.27 6.22 -21.19
N THR A 299 10.51 7.25 -21.58
CA THR A 299 10.21 7.57 -22.99
C THR A 299 11.10 8.69 -23.57
N ARG A 300 12.25 8.96 -22.93
CA ARG A 300 13.11 10.11 -23.25
C ARG A 300 13.57 10.12 -24.72
N GLU A 301 13.87 8.96 -25.30
CA GLU A 301 14.28 8.83 -26.70
C GLU A 301 13.18 9.25 -27.68
N TYR A 302 11.92 9.16 -27.24
CA TYR A 302 10.72 9.50 -28.01
C TYR A 302 10.10 10.83 -27.56
N TYR A 303 10.88 11.74 -26.96
CA TYR A 303 10.39 12.97 -26.33
C TYR A 303 9.41 13.78 -27.22
N PHE A 304 9.81 14.10 -28.46
CA PHE A 304 8.95 14.88 -29.36
C PHE A 304 7.66 14.14 -29.74
N PHE A 305 7.75 12.83 -29.96
CA PHE A 305 6.58 12.00 -30.25
C PHE A 305 5.62 11.98 -29.04
N MET A 306 6.15 11.82 -27.83
CA MET A 306 5.35 11.85 -26.60
C MET A 306 4.71 13.21 -26.35
N LEU A 307 5.37 14.32 -26.68
CA LEU A 307 4.74 15.64 -26.62
C LEU A 307 3.49 15.72 -27.53
N ILE A 308 3.60 15.24 -28.77
CA ILE A 308 2.46 15.20 -29.71
C ILE A 308 1.31 14.36 -29.13
N ILE A 309 1.62 13.17 -28.62
CA ILE A 309 0.63 12.28 -28.00
C ILE A 309 -0.06 12.98 -26.81
N ILE A 310 0.71 13.62 -25.92
CA ILE A 310 0.16 14.38 -24.79
C ILE A 310 -0.73 15.52 -25.28
N THR A 311 -0.33 16.27 -26.32
CA THR A 311 -1.16 17.32 -26.92
C THR A 311 -2.49 16.74 -27.46
N ILE A 312 -2.46 15.58 -28.12
CA ILE A 312 -3.68 14.90 -28.58
C ILE A 312 -4.58 14.52 -27.41
N TYR A 313 -4.02 13.96 -26.33
CA TYR A 313 -4.75 13.62 -25.12
C TYR A 313 -5.45 14.83 -24.48
N PHE A 314 -4.74 15.94 -24.31
CA PHE A 314 -5.33 17.17 -23.78
C PHE A 314 -6.37 17.76 -24.74
N GLY A 315 -6.14 17.73 -26.06
CA GLY A 315 -7.12 18.14 -27.07
C GLY A 315 -8.42 17.34 -26.97
N ALA A 316 -8.32 16.01 -26.88
CA ALA A 316 -9.48 15.13 -26.69
C ALA A 316 -10.22 15.42 -25.37
N LEU A 317 -9.47 15.64 -24.28
CA LEU A 317 -10.03 16.03 -22.99
C LEU A 317 -10.81 17.35 -23.09
N PHE A 318 -10.25 18.39 -23.72
CA PHE A 318 -10.91 19.67 -23.93
C PHE A 318 -12.19 19.54 -24.75
N LEU A 319 -12.18 18.75 -25.83
CA LEU A 319 -13.37 18.47 -26.63
C LEU A 319 -14.46 17.80 -25.77
N LEU A 320 -14.10 16.82 -24.95
CA LEU A 320 -15.05 16.16 -24.04
C LEU A 320 -15.62 17.12 -22.98
N ILE A 321 -14.80 18.02 -22.43
CA ILE A 321 -15.26 19.09 -21.53
C ILE A 321 -16.29 19.96 -22.25
N PHE A 322 -15.95 20.44 -23.45
CA PHE A 322 -16.77 21.33 -24.26
C PHE A 322 -18.12 20.70 -24.59
N PHE A 323 -18.14 19.46 -25.12
CA PHE A 323 -19.39 18.75 -25.41
C PHE A 323 -20.21 18.45 -24.16
N GLY A 324 -19.56 18.11 -23.04
CA GLY A 324 -20.22 17.93 -21.76
C GLY A 324 -20.93 19.20 -21.27
N TYR A 325 -20.25 20.35 -21.37
CA TYR A 325 -20.82 21.64 -21.01
C TYR A 325 -21.98 22.04 -21.93
N LYS A 326 -21.81 21.91 -23.25
CA LYS A 326 -22.87 22.19 -24.23
C LYS A 326 -24.15 21.37 -23.94
N ARG A 327 -23.99 20.09 -23.60
CA ARG A 327 -25.11 19.21 -23.24
C ARG A 327 -25.79 19.62 -21.93
N GLU A 328 -25.02 20.11 -20.96
CA GLU A 328 -25.55 20.59 -19.69
C GLU A 328 -26.35 21.88 -19.86
N MET A 329 -25.84 22.83 -20.63
CA MET A 329 -26.54 24.08 -20.93
C MET A 329 -27.86 23.84 -21.69
N LYS A 330 -27.86 22.92 -22.67
CA LYS A 330 -29.09 22.57 -23.40
C LYS A 330 -30.18 22.05 -22.44
N LYS A 331 -29.83 21.14 -21.52
CA LYS A 331 -30.78 20.61 -20.53
C LYS A 331 -31.30 21.67 -19.57
N LEU A 332 -30.46 22.65 -19.23
CA LEU A 332 -30.88 23.75 -18.36
C LEU A 332 -31.90 24.64 -19.08
N SER A 333 -31.65 24.98 -20.35
CA SER A 333 -32.58 25.70 -21.21
C SER A 333 -33.92 24.95 -21.32
N ASP A 334 -33.88 23.67 -21.71
CA ASP A 334 -35.09 22.84 -21.86
C ASP A 334 -35.91 22.75 -20.54
N ASN A 335 -35.26 22.83 -19.38
CA ASN A 335 -35.93 22.82 -18.08
C ASN A 335 -36.52 24.18 -17.70
N MET A 336 -35.88 25.29 -18.09
CA MET A 336 -36.40 26.63 -17.86
C MET A 336 -37.65 26.87 -18.71
N ASP A 337 -37.63 26.45 -19.98
CA ASP A 337 -38.78 26.56 -20.88
C ASP A 337 -40.00 25.78 -20.33
N ARG A 338 -39.78 24.60 -19.76
CA ARG A 338 -40.83 23.83 -19.09
C ARG A 338 -41.38 24.49 -17.83
N LEU A 339 -40.58 25.26 -17.11
CA LEU A 339 -41.05 25.95 -15.91
C LEU A 339 -41.89 27.17 -16.30
N SER A 340 -41.47 27.93 -17.32
CA SER A 340 -42.28 29.04 -17.85
C SER A 340 -43.64 28.56 -18.39
N ASP A 341 -43.68 27.42 -19.10
CA ASP A 341 -44.95 26.88 -19.63
C ASP A 341 -45.92 26.42 -18.51
N ASN A 342 -45.41 26.06 -17.32
CA ASN A 342 -46.24 25.62 -16.20
C ASN A 342 -46.77 26.80 -15.36
N ASP A 343 -46.04 27.91 -15.29
CA ASP A 343 -46.46 29.10 -14.54
C ASP A 343 -47.63 29.84 -15.23
N GLU A 344 -47.86 29.62 -16.53
CA GLU A 344 -49.01 30.16 -17.27
C GLU A 344 -50.35 29.42 -17.00
N ILE A 345 -50.35 28.31 -16.24
CA ILE A 345 -51.52 27.44 -16.03
C ILE A 345 -52.19 27.62 -14.65
N VAL A 346 -51.87 28.69 -13.91
CA VAL A 346 -52.56 29.02 -12.64
C VAL A 346 -53.43 30.27 -12.81
N PRO A 347 -54.73 30.12 -13.14
CA PRO A 347 -55.70 31.22 -13.13
C PRO A 347 -56.09 31.69 -11.72
#